data_AF-A0A1H0S8Q4-F1
#
_entry.id   AF-A0A1H0S8Q4-F1
#
_cell.length_a   1.000
_cell.length_b   1.000
_cell.length_c   1.000
_cell.angle_alpha   90.00
_cell.angle_beta   90.00
_cell.angle_gamma   90.00
#
_symmetry.space_group_name_H-M   'P 1'
#
loop_
_entity.id
_entity.type
_entity.pdbx_description
1 polymer ?
#
loop_
_entity_poly.entity_id
_entity_poly.type
_entity_poly.pdbx_seq_one_letter_code
_entity_poly.pdbx_strand_id
1 'polypeptide(L)'
;MNVRNYAQCDVCNTVTLLKYQIGYLSSYPISYKCGKCGVTIFGEITLNQEEADHNLTLQNATLIYKEKEIGFIVQISGEFLAKKITKCTPENYESALFSPFITESANMWGEIENFKERNNDFLYLINNEWGKVKRIYELYSNSNRQFFIKEVRKILNNQTDTPLEKQSHFIKAINKILFLMFSPITTSNGHHKLLTDILSKEIRAIFIKDKEKLRDFLNVNISYFASYESKILDLFERFTKIYNFIIPIFSLNFREELTDADLVQLGLTTTSFEDIKHFYIDCYETIIESSHILIGLDNLKVRNDYRRMRDLKDFPKIKTIDDYSKIRNKGNKIKVLSSEETFANLIIKPLDNDIRNSIGHNSYKVEKDSQLISFYSNKGNIDKELYLVEFAQYCFEMFFSLYNTMHTILDLKEIYYLFLEKESPNQDNSQRKKQKTKKRKNKSNMRKKSKKVNRK
;
A
#
# COMPACT_ATOMS: atom_id res chain seq x y z
N MET A 1 5.28 -8.75 -29.50
CA MET A 1 4.45 -9.50 -30.48
C MET A 1 2.99 -9.44 -30.02
N ASN A 2 2.02 -9.30 -30.94
CA ASN A 2 0.59 -9.33 -30.61
C ASN A 2 -0.01 -10.65 -31.12
N VAL A 3 -0.47 -11.50 -30.21
CA VAL A 3 -1.01 -12.82 -30.52
C VAL A 3 -2.52 -12.71 -30.72
N ARG A 4 -3.03 -13.48 -31.68
CA ARG A 4 -4.46 -13.54 -32.00
C ARG A 4 -4.96 -14.96 -31.78
N ASN A 5 -5.92 -15.09 -30.87
CA ASN A 5 -6.61 -16.35 -30.62
C ASN A 5 -8.12 -16.16 -30.72
N TYR A 6 -8.83 -17.23 -31.06
CA TYR A 6 -10.28 -17.22 -31.17
C TYR A 6 -10.87 -18.03 -30.01
N ALA A 7 -11.68 -17.39 -29.18
CA ALA A 7 -12.35 -18.04 -28.05
C ALA A 7 -13.84 -18.16 -28.35
N GLN A 8 -14.35 -19.39 -28.41
CA GLN A 8 -15.78 -19.68 -28.51
C GLN A 8 -16.37 -19.82 -27.11
N CYS A 9 -17.34 -18.99 -26.75
CA CYS A 9 -18.03 -19.11 -25.48
C CYS A 9 -18.79 -20.44 -25.38
N ASP A 10 -18.59 -21.18 -24.29
CA ASP A 10 -19.19 -22.52 -24.10
C ASP A 10 -20.71 -22.46 -23.90
N VAL A 11 -21.25 -21.29 -23.52
CA VAL A 11 -22.68 -21.09 -23.25
C VAL A 11 -23.46 -20.68 -24.50
N CYS A 12 -22.97 -19.68 -25.23
CA CYS A 12 -23.73 -19.06 -26.33
C CYS A 12 -23.09 -19.22 -27.71
N ASN A 13 -21.97 -19.95 -27.79
CA ASN A 13 -21.20 -20.24 -29.01
C ASN A 13 -20.68 -19.01 -29.76
N THR A 14 -20.78 -17.82 -29.17
CA THR A 14 -20.25 -16.60 -29.79
C THR A 14 -18.74 -16.61 -29.75
N VAL A 15 -18.13 -16.29 -30.88
CA VAL A 15 -16.67 -16.21 -31.01
C VAL A 15 -16.19 -14.80 -30.70
N THR A 16 -15.21 -14.71 -29.82
CA THR A 16 -14.49 -13.48 -29.47
C THR A 16 -13.06 -13.59 -29.96
N LEU A 17 -12.61 -12.59 -30.71
CA LEU A 17 -11.20 -12.43 -31.06
C LEU A 17 -10.45 -11.88 -29.85
N LEU A 18 -9.54 -12.69 -29.32
CA LEU A 18 -8.62 -12.31 -28.26
C LEU A 18 -7.35 -11.75 -28.88
N LYS A 19 -6.98 -10.53 -28.49
CA LYS A 19 -5.70 -9.91 -28.87
C LYS A 19 -4.91 -9.61 -27.61
N TYR A 20 -3.82 -10.34 -27.39
CA TYR A 20 -2.96 -10.11 -26.23
C TYR A 20 -1.51 -9.93 -26.64
N GLN A 21 -0.80 -9.13 -25.86
CA GLN A 21 0.61 -8.90 -26.06
C GLN A 21 1.45 -9.94 -25.32
N ILE A 22 2.55 -10.34 -25.95
CA ILE A 22 3.67 -10.95 -25.24
C ILE A 22 4.48 -9.80 -24.65
N GLY A 23 4.31 -9.62 -23.34
CA GLY A 23 5.04 -8.66 -22.51
C GLY A 23 6.20 -9.31 -21.77
N TYR A 24 6.69 -8.67 -20.71
CA TYR A 24 7.78 -9.15 -19.87
C TYR A 24 7.32 -9.94 -18.64
N LEU A 25 6.03 -9.89 -18.30
CA LEU A 25 5.46 -10.71 -17.23
C LEU A 25 5.57 -12.20 -17.56
N SER A 26 5.88 -13.04 -16.58
CA SER A 26 5.91 -14.51 -16.75
C SER A 26 4.51 -15.12 -16.75
N SER A 27 3.57 -14.49 -16.07
CA SER A 27 2.16 -14.87 -16.06
C SER A 27 1.29 -13.69 -15.69
N TYR A 28 0.06 -13.68 -16.18
CA TYR A 28 -0.97 -12.76 -15.71
C TYR A 28 -2.38 -13.32 -15.96
N PRO A 29 -3.32 -13.01 -15.07
CA PRO A 29 -4.70 -13.44 -15.16
C PRO A 29 -5.44 -12.69 -16.26
N ILE A 30 -6.48 -13.32 -16.79
CA ILE A 30 -7.41 -12.70 -17.73
C ILE A 30 -8.84 -12.90 -17.26
N SER A 31 -9.68 -11.87 -17.42
CA SER A 31 -11.09 -11.88 -17.05
C SER A 31 -11.87 -10.88 -17.89
N TYR A 32 -12.89 -11.34 -18.59
CA TYR A 32 -13.82 -10.50 -19.34
C TYR A 32 -15.21 -11.14 -19.42
N LYS A 33 -16.23 -10.36 -19.76
CA LYS A 33 -17.60 -10.87 -19.94
C LYS A 33 -17.85 -11.20 -21.40
N CYS A 34 -18.49 -12.33 -21.68
CA CYS A 34 -18.93 -12.63 -23.05
C CYS A 34 -19.91 -11.55 -23.53
N GLY A 35 -19.60 -10.89 -24.66
CA GLY A 35 -20.39 -9.77 -25.15
C GLY A 35 -21.86 -10.12 -25.47
N LYS A 36 -22.16 -11.39 -25.81
CA LYS A 36 -23.52 -11.86 -26.07
C LYS A 36 -24.28 -12.24 -24.80
N CYS A 37 -23.85 -13.28 -24.09
CA CYS A 37 -24.60 -13.82 -22.94
C CYS A 37 -24.19 -13.27 -21.57
N GLY A 38 -23.05 -12.58 -21.46
CA GLY A 38 -22.59 -11.97 -20.20
C GLY A 38 -21.94 -12.94 -19.20
N VAL A 39 -21.73 -14.22 -19.54
CA VAL A 39 -20.96 -15.13 -18.67
C VAL A 39 -19.51 -14.64 -18.54
N THR A 40 -18.92 -14.76 -17.35
CA THR A 40 -17.49 -14.45 -17.17
C THR A 40 -16.64 -15.50 -17.86
N ILE A 41 -15.74 -15.06 -18.73
CA ILE A 41 -14.66 -15.87 -19.29
C ILE A 41 -13.38 -15.41 -18.59
N PHE A 42 -12.67 -16.35 -17.99
CA PHE A 42 -11.46 -16.06 -17.22
C PHE A 42 -10.42 -17.17 -17.38
N GLY A 43 -9.19 -16.88 -17.02
CA GLY A 43 -8.09 -17.82 -17.13
C GLY A 43 -6.75 -17.14 -16.91
N GLU A 44 -5.71 -17.69 -17.51
CA GLU A 44 -4.34 -17.22 -17.31
C GLU A 44 -3.54 -17.30 -18.60
N ILE A 45 -2.72 -16.27 -18.83
CA ILE A 45 -1.66 -16.28 -19.83
C ILE A 45 -0.35 -16.56 -19.11
N THR A 46 0.39 -17.56 -19.58
CA THR A 46 1.76 -17.86 -19.13
C THR A 46 2.72 -17.63 -20.29
N LEU A 47 3.83 -16.95 -20.03
CA LEU A 47 4.86 -16.61 -21.02
C LEU A 47 6.18 -17.24 -20.60
N ASN A 48 6.74 -18.10 -21.45
CA ASN A 48 8.11 -18.59 -21.31
C ASN A 48 9.04 -17.65 -22.08
N GLN A 49 9.76 -16.80 -21.35
CA GLN A 49 10.66 -15.82 -21.95
C GLN A 49 11.93 -16.45 -22.55
N GLU A 50 12.34 -17.65 -22.10
CA GLU A 50 13.53 -18.34 -22.61
C GLU A 50 13.25 -19.04 -23.95
N GLU A 51 12.07 -19.68 -24.06
CA GLU A 51 11.68 -20.44 -25.25
C GLU A 51 10.80 -19.61 -26.22
N ALA A 52 10.51 -18.35 -25.88
CA ALA A 52 9.56 -17.48 -26.59
C ALA A 52 8.18 -18.14 -26.78
N ASP A 53 7.80 -19.03 -25.86
CA ASP A 53 6.54 -19.77 -25.89
C ASP A 53 5.49 -19.08 -25.01
N HIS A 54 4.22 -19.36 -25.30
CA HIS A 54 3.11 -18.84 -24.53
C HIS A 54 1.96 -19.83 -24.47
N ASN A 55 1.30 -19.88 -23.32
CA ASN A 55 0.11 -20.68 -23.11
C ASN A 55 -1.06 -19.79 -22.68
N LEU A 56 -2.24 -20.07 -23.22
CA LEU A 56 -3.48 -19.41 -22.85
C LEU A 56 -4.47 -20.47 -22.37
N THR A 57 -4.88 -20.34 -21.12
CA THR A 57 -5.92 -21.18 -20.54
C THR A 57 -7.20 -20.37 -20.35
N LEU A 58 -8.35 -20.98 -20.60
CA LEU A 58 -9.66 -20.34 -20.48
C LEU A 58 -10.64 -21.26 -19.76
N GLN A 59 -11.52 -20.67 -18.97
CA GLN A 59 -12.72 -21.26 -18.42
C GLN A 59 -13.95 -20.55 -19.02
N ASN A 60 -15.02 -21.32 -19.24
CA ASN A 60 -16.25 -20.89 -19.92
C ASN A 60 -16.08 -20.48 -21.40
N ALA A 61 -14.92 -20.77 -21.98
CA ALA A 61 -14.66 -20.65 -23.40
C ALA A 61 -13.61 -21.66 -23.86
N THR A 62 -13.76 -22.12 -25.10
CA THR A 62 -12.85 -23.05 -25.77
C THR A 62 -12.07 -22.33 -26.87
N LEU A 63 -10.75 -22.54 -26.94
CA LEU A 63 -9.91 -22.01 -28.03
C LEU A 63 -10.16 -22.78 -29.33
N ILE A 64 -10.31 -22.06 -30.44
CA ILE A 64 -10.56 -22.62 -31.78
C ILE A 64 -9.54 -22.10 -32.81
N TYR A 65 -9.25 -22.93 -33.81
CA TYR A 65 -8.22 -22.65 -34.83
C TYR A 65 -8.75 -22.08 -36.15
N LYS A 66 -10.07 -21.98 -36.31
CA LYS A 66 -10.69 -21.48 -37.56
C LYS A 66 -11.39 -20.16 -37.30
N GLU A 67 -11.14 -19.19 -38.20
CA GLU A 67 -11.94 -17.97 -38.32
C GLU A 67 -13.39 -18.35 -38.64
N LYS A 68 -14.23 -18.36 -37.60
CA LYS A 68 -15.68 -18.26 -37.73
C LYS A 68 -16.06 -16.78 -37.75
N GLU A 69 -17.33 -16.49 -38.01
CA GLU A 69 -17.88 -15.16 -37.82
C GLU A 69 -17.59 -14.63 -36.40
N ILE A 70 -16.76 -13.58 -36.33
CA ILE A 70 -16.31 -12.98 -35.08
C ILE A 70 -17.40 -12.04 -34.60
N GLY A 71 -17.96 -12.30 -33.42
CA GLY A 71 -18.98 -11.43 -32.85
C GLY A 71 -18.39 -10.24 -32.10
N PHE A 72 -17.26 -10.45 -31.42
CA PHE A 72 -16.66 -9.48 -30.51
C PHE A 72 -15.14 -9.51 -30.58
N ILE A 73 -14.51 -8.41 -30.17
CA ILE A 73 -13.06 -8.26 -30.06
C ILE A 73 -12.75 -7.77 -28.64
N VAL A 74 -11.71 -8.33 -28.03
CA VAL A 74 -11.18 -7.84 -26.75
C VAL A 74 -9.66 -7.78 -26.82
N GLN A 75 -9.11 -6.66 -26.35
CA GLN A 75 -7.67 -6.56 -26.11
C GLN A 75 -7.37 -6.92 -24.67
N ILE A 76 -6.27 -7.64 -24.46
CA ILE A 76 -5.87 -8.11 -23.14
C ILE A 76 -4.42 -7.67 -22.90
N SER A 77 -4.18 -7.12 -21.72
CA SER A 77 -2.82 -6.84 -21.24
C SER A 77 -2.75 -7.04 -19.73
N GLY A 78 -1.65 -7.64 -19.29
CA GLY A 78 -1.27 -7.72 -17.88
C GLY A 78 -0.58 -6.45 -17.36
N GLU A 79 -0.14 -5.58 -18.27
CA GLU A 79 0.81 -4.50 -17.98
C GLU A 79 0.20 -3.11 -18.14
N PHE A 80 -0.77 -2.97 -19.05
CA PHE A 80 -1.39 -1.68 -19.36
C PHE A 80 -2.90 -1.80 -19.47
N LEU A 81 -3.58 -0.65 -19.48
CA LEU A 81 -4.99 -0.60 -19.84
C LEU A 81 -5.18 -1.14 -21.26
N ALA A 82 -6.28 -1.86 -21.45
CA ALA A 82 -6.60 -2.47 -22.74
C ALA A 82 -8.01 -2.05 -23.18
N LYS A 83 -8.24 -2.04 -24.51
CA LYS A 83 -9.58 -1.78 -25.04
C LYS A 83 -10.56 -2.81 -24.51
N LYS A 84 -11.68 -2.31 -23.96
CA LYS A 84 -12.79 -3.14 -23.49
C LYS A 84 -13.37 -3.97 -24.62
N ILE A 85 -14.12 -5.01 -24.25
CA ILE A 85 -14.80 -5.84 -25.22
C ILE A 85 -15.77 -5.00 -26.05
N THR A 86 -15.70 -5.13 -27.38
CA THR A 86 -16.55 -4.40 -28.32
C THR A 86 -17.07 -5.34 -29.41
N LYS A 87 -18.16 -4.95 -30.07
CA LYS A 87 -18.67 -5.69 -31.24
C LYS A 87 -17.64 -5.64 -32.36
N CYS A 88 -17.49 -6.75 -33.09
CA CYS A 88 -16.61 -6.82 -34.24
C CYS A 88 -17.23 -6.04 -35.41
N THR A 89 -16.77 -4.80 -35.60
CA THR A 89 -17.04 -3.96 -36.78
C THR A 89 -15.70 -3.63 -37.46
N PRO A 90 -15.69 -3.23 -38.75
CA PRO A 90 -14.45 -2.81 -39.42
C PRO A 90 -13.69 -1.74 -38.62
N GLU A 91 -14.41 -0.72 -38.14
CA GLU A 91 -13.84 0.36 -37.32
C GLU A 91 -13.23 -0.16 -36.00
N ASN A 92 -13.95 -1.01 -35.25
CA ASN A 92 -13.43 -1.54 -33.99
C ASN A 92 -12.24 -2.47 -34.22
N TYR A 93 -12.27 -3.26 -35.29
CA TYR A 93 -11.17 -4.14 -35.67
C TYR A 93 -9.92 -3.33 -36.03
N GLU A 94 -10.09 -2.25 -36.81
CA GLU A 94 -9.02 -1.30 -37.14
C GLU A 94 -8.47 -0.61 -35.90
N SER A 95 -9.35 -0.09 -35.04
CA SER A 95 -8.95 0.57 -33.81
C SER A 95 -8.17 -0.37 -32.88
N ALA A 96 -8.45 -1.66 -32.93
CA ALA A 96 -7.79 -2.67 -32.12
C ALA A 96 -6.49 -3.19 -32.77
N LEU A 97 -6.02 -2.67 -33.92
CA LEU A 97 -4.83 -3.18 -34.62
C LEU A 97 -3.60 -3.18 -33.72
N PHE A 98 -3.31 -2.04 -33.10
CA PHE A 98 -2.16 -1.83 -32.24
C PHE A 98 -2.35 -2.53 -30.90
N SER A 99 -1.29 -3.14 -30.38
CA SER A 99 -1.32 -3.72 -29.03
C SER A 99 -1.41 -2.61 -27.97
N PRO A 100 -1.88 -2.93 -26.75
CA PRO A 100 -1.80 -2.02 -25.62
C PRO A 100 -0.39 -1.45 -25.43
N PHE A 101 0.66 -2.27 -25.54
CA PHE A 101 2.06 -1.83 -25.47
C PHE A 101 2.39 -0.72 -26.45
N ILE A 102 2.02 -0.82 -27.74
CA ILE A 102 2.35 0.20 -28.74
C ILE A 102 1.62 1.51 -28.40
N THR A 103 0.33 1.40 -28.08
CA THR A 103 -0.52 2.56 -27.76
C THR A 103 -0.01 3.26 -26.50
N GLU A 104 0.27 2.51 -25.45
CA GLU A 104 0.66 3.05 -24.15
C GLU A 104 2.11 3.51 -24.12
N SER A 105 3.02 2.86 -24.86
CA SER A 105 4.38 3.38 -25.03
C SER A 105 4.39 4.77 -25.67
N ALA A 106 3.47 5.02 -26.62
CA ALA A 106 3.31 6.34 -27.22
C ALA A 106 2.74 7.37 -26.22
N ASN A 107 1.90 6.94 -25.28
CA ASN A 107 1.32 7.81 -24.23
C ASN A 107 2.28 8.07 -23.05
N MET A 108 3.30 7.22 -22.86
CA MET A 108 4.28 7.33 -21.77
C MET A 108 5.51 8.19 -22.10
N TRP A 109 5.63 8.70 -23.33
CA TRP A 109 6.68 9.64 -23.78
C TRP A 109 8.12 9.23 -23.40
N GLY A 110 8.42 7.94 -23.43
CA GLY A 110 9.76 7.39 -23.13
C GLY A 110 9.95 6.80 -21.74
N GLU A 111 8.95 6.89 -20.85
CA GLU A 111 9.01 6.34 -19.48
C GLU A 111 8.74 4.82 -19.40
N ILE A 112 8.57 4.15 -20.53
CA ILE A 112 8.22 2.72 -20.61
C ILE A 112 9.26 1.81 -19.92
N GLU A 113 10.55 2.12 -20.06
CA GLU A 113 11.62 1.31 -19.44
C GLU A 113 11.67 1.53 -17.94
N ASN A 114 11.44 2.77 -17.47
CA ASN A 114 11.34 3.09 -16.05
C ASN A 114 10.15 2.38 -15.40
N PHE A 115 8.99 2.36 -16.07
CA PHE A 115 7.84 1.57 -15.64
C PHE A 115 8.19 0.08 -15.52
N LYS A 116 8.80 -0.48 -16.56
CA LYS A 116 9.16 -1.90 -16.62
C LYS A 116 10.18 -2.30 -15.55
N GLU A 117 11.25 -1.53 -15.39
CA GLU A 117 12.28 -1.75 -14.37
C GLU A 117 11.64 -1.76 -12.98
N ARG A 118 10.88 -0.72 -12.65
CA ARG A 118 10.26 -0.58 -11.33
C ARG A 118 9.20 -1.64 -11.04
N ASN A 119 8.41 -2.01 -12.05
CA ASN A 119 7.45 -3.10 -11.90
C ASN A 119 8.16 -4.44 -11.64
N ASN A 120 9.20 -4.76 -12.42
CA ASN A 120 9.98 -5.98 -12.25
C ASN A 120 10.68 -6.05 -10.89
N ASP A 121 11.25 -4.93 -10.44
CA ASP A 121 11.84 -4.81 -9.11
C ASP A 121 10.80 -5.13 -8.03
N PHE A 122 9.60 -4.56 -8.12
CA PHE A 122 8.57 -4.82 -7.11
C PHE A 122 8.07 -6.27 -7.15
N LEU A 123 7.86 -6.83 -8.33
CA LEU A 123 7.48 -8.24 -8.49
C LEU A 123 8.55 -9.17 -7.93
N TYR A 124 9.83 -8.87 -8.16
CA TYR A 124 10.93 -9.58 -7.54
C TYR A 124 10.86 -9.53 -6.01
N LEU A 125 10.65 -8.34 -5.44
CA LEU A 125 10.55 -8.16 -3.98
C LEU A 125 9.34 -8.90 -3.39
N ILE A 126 8.18 -8.87 -4.05
CA ILE A 126 6.99 -9.63 -3.64
C ILE A 126 7.31 -11.13 -3.59
N ASN A 127 7.86 -11.66 -4.68
CA ASN A 127 8.04 -13.11 -4.83
C ASN A 127 9.19 -13.67 -3.97
N ASN A 128 10.24 -12.88 -3.72
CA ASN A 128 11.47 -13.38 -3.11
C ASN A 128 11.75 -12.81 -1.70
N GLU A 129 11.28 -11.59 -1.41
CA GLU A 129 11.68 -10.85 -0.20
C GLU A 129 10.53 -10.64 0.80
N TRP A 130 9.27 -10.57 0.36
CA TRP A 130 8.12 -10.31 1.25
C TRP A 130 8.03 -11.28 2.43
N GLY A 131 8.24 -12.57 2.20
CA GLY A 131 8.26 -13.58 3.26
C GLY A 131 9.33 -13.33 4.32
N LYS A 132 10.45 -12.68 3.96
CA LYS A 132 11.49 -12.27 4.91
C LYS A 132 11.06 -11.05 5.72
N VAL A 133 10.42 -10.07 5.07
CA VAL A 133 9.87 -8.86 5.73
C VAL A 133 8.84 -9.26 6.81
N LYS A 134 7.88 -10.12 6.46
CA LYS A 134 6.85 -10.62 7.39
C LYS A 134 7.48 -11.32 8.59
N ARG A 135 8.41 -12.24 8.34
CA ARG A 135 9.15 -12.94 9.41
C ARG A 135 9.89 -11.98 10.35
N ILE A 136 10.52 -10.94 9.81
CA ILE A 136 11.20 -9.91 10.63
C ILE A 136 10.20 -9.19 11.53
N TYR A 137 9.04 -8.81 11.00
CA TYR A 137 8.00 -8.14 11.79
C TYR A 137 7.41 -9.06 12.87
N GLU A 138 7.18 -10.34 12.56
CA GLU A 138 6.72 -11.34 13.54
C GLU A 138 7.74 -11.55 14.66
N LEU A 139 9.03 -11.67 14.33
CA LEU A 139 10.10 -11.78 15.31
C LEU A 139 10.20 -10.54 16.21
N TYR A 140 10.00 -9.35 15.64
CA TYR A 140 9.92 -8.11 16.40
C TYR A 140 8.73 -8.10 17.35
N SER A 141 7.54 -8.42 16.85
CA SER A 141 6.28 -8.43 17.63
C SER A 141 6.31 -9.46 18.76
N ASN A 142 6.92 -10.61 18.52
CA ASN A 142 7.13 -11.66 19.52
C ASN A 142 8.33 -11.39 20.46
N SER A 143 8.93 -10.20 20.40
CA SER A 143 10.08 -9.81 21.22
C SER A 143 11.31 -10.74 21.10
N ASN A 144 11.44 -11.45 19.98
CA ASN A 144 12.52 -12.41 19.74
C ASN A 144 13.76 -11.73 19.15
N ARG A 145 14.42 -10.92 19.98
CA ARG A 145 15.52 -10.03 19.60
C ARG A 145 16.69 -10.72 18.90
N GLN A 146 17.13 -11.88 19.37
CA GLN A 146 18.31 -12.56 18.82
C GLN A 146 18.10 -12.94 17.35
N PHE A 147 16.95 -13.56 17.05
CA PHE A 147 16.62 -13.96 15.69
C PHE A 147 16.22 -12.75 14.83
N PHE A 148 15.53 -11.76 15.40
CA PHE A 148 15.25 -10.49 14.72
C PHE A 148 16.53 -9.84 14.16
N ILE A 149 17.56 -9.66 15.01
CA ILE A 149 18.83 -9.03 14.60
C ILE A 149 19.50 -9.86 13.50
N LYS A 150 19.47 -11.20 13.61
CA LYS A 150 20.04 -12.09 12.60
C LYS A 150 19.34 -11.93 11.24
N GLU A 151 18.02 -11.86 11.22
CA GLU A 151 17.25 -11.70 9.98
C GLU A 151 17.40 -10.31 9.37
N VAL A 152 17.36 -9.25 10.18
CA VAL A 152 17.57 -7.87 9.70
C VAL A 152 18.94 -7.71 9.03
N ARG A 153 19.99 -8.30 9.60
CA ARG A 153 21.34 -8.25 9.02
C ARG A 153 21.40 -8.91 7.65
N LYS A 154 20.59 -9.93 7.36
CA LYS A 154 20.57 -10.55 6.02
C LYS A 154 20.10 -9.59 4.93
N ILE A 155 19.24 -8.63 5.27
CA ILE A 155 18.70 -7.64 4.32
C ILE A 155 19.55 -6.37 4.29
N LEU A 156 20.03 -5.90 5.45
CA LEU A 156 20.69 -4.60 5.57
C LEU A 156 22.23 -4.63 5.59
N ASN A 157 22.87 -5.80 5.57
CA ASN A 157 24.34 -5.87 5.57
C ASN A 157 24.92 -5.17 4.32
N ASN A 158 25.87 -4.26 4.57
CA ASN A 158 26.54 -3.29 3.67
C ASN A 158 25.92 -1.89 3.57
N GLN A 159 24.74 -1.61 4.15
CA GLN A 159 24.11 -0.28 4.03
C GLN A 159 23.95 0.52 5.32
N THR A 160 24.25 -0.06 6.48
CA THR A 160 24.07 0.66 7.75
C THR A 160 25.05 0.21 8.83
N ASP A 161 25.90 1.12 9.31
CA ASP A 161 26.57 1.03 10.61
C ASP A 161 25.59 1.20 11.80
N THR A 162 24.30 0.91 11.62
CA THR A 162 23.30 1.16 12.67
C THR A 162 23.44 0.09 13.77
N PRO A 163 23.81 0.48 15.00
CA PRO A 163 23.96 -0.48 16.08
C PRO A 163 22.59 -1.07 16.43
N LEU A 164 22.34 -2.36 16.19
CA LEU A 164 21.07 -3.03 16.54
C LEU A 164 21.03 -3.40 18.04
N GLU A 165 21.07 -2.36 18.89
CA GLU A 165 21.24 -2.49 20.34
C GLU A 165 20.03 -2.09 21.16
N LYS A 166 19.23 -1.15 20.65
CA LYS A 166 18.13 -0.52 21.36
C LYS A 166 16.81 -0.66 20.60
N GLN A 167 15.69 -0.41 21.28
CA GLN A 167 14.36 -0.58 20.69
C GLN A 167 14.10 0.42 19.57
N SER A 168 14.54 1.67 19.75
CA SER A 168 14.52 2.70 18.69
C SER A 168 15.22 2.22 17.42
N HIS A 169 16.37 1.56 17.55
CA HIS A 169 17.14 1.04 16.42
C HIS A 169 16.42 -0.10 15.69
N PHE A 170 15.66 -0.94 16.39
CA PHE A 170 14.86 -2.01 15.76
C PHE A 170 13.72 -1.44 14.93
N ILE A 171 13.03 -0.44 15.47
CA ILE A 171 11.93 0.23 14.77
C ILE A 171 12.45 0.91 13.50
N LYS A 172 13.57 1.64 13.61
CA LYS A 172 14.23 2.26 12.46
C LYS A 172 14.62 1.24 11.38
N ALA A 173 15.10 0.07 11.79
CA ALA A 173 15.45 -1.00 10.85
C ALA A 173 14.21 -1.55 10.12
N ILE A 174 13.11 -1.78 10.84
CA ILE A 174 11.82 -2.20 10.26
C ILE A 174 11.32 -1.15 9.26
N ASN A 175 11.35 0.12 9.67
CA ASN A 175 10.93 1.24 8.83
C ASN A 175 11.75 1.30 7.53
N LYS A 176 13.07 1.12 7.61
CA LYS A 176 13.95 1.05 6.44
C LYS A 176 13.66 -0.17 5.55
N ILE A 177 13.39 -1.34 6.14
CA ILE A 177 13.06 -2.55 5.38
C ILE A 177 11.74 -2.38 4.62
N LEU A 178 10.72 -1.80 5.25
CA LEU A 178 9.44 -1.48 4.57
C LEU A 178 9.62 -0.45 3.46
N PHE A 179 10.47 0.55 3.67
CA PHE A 179 10.83 1.50 2.62
C PHE A 179 11.47 0.78 1.42
N LEU A 180 12.47 -0.07 1.65
CA LEU A 180 13.12 -0.83 0.57
C LEU A 180 12.13 -1.74 -0.17
N MET A 181 11.24 -2.43 0.58
CA MET A 181 10.22 -3.34 0.05
C MET A 181 9.29 -2.65 -0.97
N PHE A 182 8.82 -1.45 -0.65
CA PHE A 182 7.81 -0.77 -1.46
C PHE A 182 8.35 0.36 -2.33
N SER A 183 9.64 0.70 -2.19
CA SER A 183 10.26 1.78 -2.97
C SER A 183 10.01 1.68 -4.48
N PRO A 184 10.04 0.50 -5.14
CA PRO A 184 9.84 0.49 -6.59
C PRO A 184 8.45 0.93 -7.01
N ILE A 185 7.44 0.97 -6.13
CA ILE A 185 6.11 1.53 -6.45
C ILE A 185 5.80 2.84 -5.72
N THR A 186 6.53 3.17 -4.64
CA THR A 186 6.35 4.41 -3.85
C THR A 186 7.35 5.52 -4.20
N THR A 187 8.13 5.42 -5.27
CA THR A 187 9.12 6.45 -5.63
C THR A 187 8.93 7.07 -7.01
N SER A 188 7.79 6.86 -7.67
CA SER A 188 7.53 7.39 -9.02
C SER A 188 7.58 8.89 -9.01
N ASN A 189 8.33 9.48 -9.94
CA ASN A 189 8.41 10.92 -10.17
C ASN A 189 8.72 11.75 -8.92
N GLY A 190 9.37 11.14 -7.91
CA GLY A 190 9.76 11.82 -6.69
C GLY A 190 8.62 12.13 -5.70
N HIS A 191 7.33 11.96 -6.04
CA HIS A 191 6.23 12.47 -5.19
C HIS A 191 6.06 11.72 -3.86
N HIS A 192 6.10 10.39 -3.87
CA HIS A 192 5.77 9.58 -2.68
C HIS A 192 6.96 9.39 -1.72
N LYS A 193 8.19 9.19 -2.23
CA LYS A 193 9.41 9.29 -1.40
C LYS A 193 9.53 10.67 -0.75
N LEU A 194 9.27 11.72 -1.52
CA LEU A 194 9.22 13.09 -1.01
C LEU A 194 8.14 13.22 0.08
N LEU A 195 6.99 12.56 -0.06
CA LEU A 195 5.94 12.60 0.94
C LEU A 195 6.40 11.99 2.28
N THR A 196 6.97 10.78 2.29
CA THR A 196 7.51 10.20 3.55
C THR A 196 8.59 11.09 4.15
N ASP A 197 9.49 11.64 3.33
CA ASP A 197 10.52 12.59 3.79
C ASP A 197 9.93 13.90 4.33
N ILE A 198 8.86 14.42 3.72
CA ILE A 198 8.09 15.57 4.20
C ILE A 198 7.49 15.24 5.56
N LEU A 199 6.82 14.08 5.72
CA LEU A 199 6.20 13.69 6.98
C LEU A 199 7.22 13.57 8.11
N SER A 200 8.36 12.91 7.87
CA SER A 200 9.43 12.84 8.85
C SER A 200 9.97 14.23 9.21
N LYS A 201 10.05 15.17 8.25
CA LYS A 201 10.45 16.57 8.52
C LYS A 201 9.41 17.30 9.36
N GLU A 202 8.13 17.09 9.09
CA GLU A 202 7.01 17.70 9.82
C GLU A 202 6.95 17.21 11.27
N ILE A 203 7.13 15.89 11.48
CA ILE A 203 7.24 15.31 12.83
C ILE A 203 8.44 15.90 13.57
N ARG A 204 9.59 16.06 12.89
CA ARG A 204 10.77 16.72 13.48
C ARG A 204 10.49 18.18 13.84
N ALA A 205 9.76 18.92 13.00
CA ALA A 205 9.37 20.30 13.29
C ALA A 205 8.48 20.37 14.55
N ILE A 206 7.51 19.46 14.69
CA ILE A 206 6.69 19.31 15.91
C ILE A 206 7.59 19.02 17.13
N PHE A 207 8.52 18.07 17.00
CA PHE A 207 9.45 17.71 18.08
C PHE A 207 10.31 18.91 18.53
N ILE A 208 10.83 19.70 17.58
CA ILE A 208 11.66 20.88 17.87
C ILE A 208 10.84 21.97 18.53
N LYS A 209 9.60 22.17 18.08
CA LYS A 209 8.68 23.19 18.60
C LYS A 209 8.27 22.91 20.06
N ASP A 210 7.82 21.70 20.36
CA ASP A 210 7.34 21.34 21.70
C ASP A 210 7.45 19.82 21.95
N LYS A 211 8.64 19.39 22.37
CA LYS A 211 8.94 17.98 22.62
C LYS A 211 8.07 17.35 23.71
N GLU A 212 7.64 18.13 24.72
CA GLU A 212 6.86 17.59 25.84
C GLU A 212 5.41 17.33 25.41
N LYS A 213 4.81 18.21 24.60
CA LYS A 213 3.49 17.93 24.02
C LYS A 213 3.48 16.76 23.05
N LEU A 214 4.54 16.62 22.25
CA LEU A 214 4.70 15.43 21.41
C LEU A 214 4.83 14.18 22.29
N ARG A 215 5.60 14.25 23.37
CA ARG A 215 5.73 13.13 24.31
C ARG A 215 4.40 12.75 24.96
N ASP A 216 3.62 13.74 25.41
CA ASP A 216 2.28 13.50 25.97
C ASP A 216 1.35 12.83 24.97
N PHE A 217 1.39 13.28 23.71
CA PHE A 217 0.67 12.64 22.62
C PHE A 217 1.11 11.17 22.43
N LEU A 218 2.41 10.89 22.43
CA LEU A 218 2.93 9.52 22.29
C LEU A 218 2.53 8.64 23.48
N ASN A 219 2.59 9.14 24.71
CA ASN A 219 2.20 8.40 25.92
C ASN A 219 0.74 7.92 25.86
N VAL A 220 -0.16 8.73 25.30
CA VAL A 220 -1.58 8.35 25.16
C VAL A 220 -1.79 7.34 24.03
N ASN A 221 -1.02 7.44 22.95
CA ASN A 221 -1.28 6.68 21.72
C ASN A 221 -0.44 5.41 21.54
N ILE A 222 0.65 5.23 22.31
CA ILE A 222 1.59 4.11 22.14
C ILE A 222 0.92 2.73 22.24
N SER A 223 -0.16 2.62 23.02
CA SER A 223 -0.92 1.37 23.20
C SER A 223 -1.63 0.90 21.92
N TYR A 224 -1.96 1.82 21.00
CA TYR A 224 -2.64 1.50 19.75
C TYR A 224 -1.68 1.10 18.63
N PHE A 225 -0.42 1.55 18.67
CA PHE A 225 0.52 1.42 17.55
C PHE A 225 0.72 -0.03 17.11
N ALA A 226 0.93 -0.96 18.04
CA ALA A 226 1.12 -2.37 17.71
C ALA A 226 -0.11 -2.98 17.00
N SER A 227 -1.32 -2.59 17.39
CA SER A 227 -2.55 -3.07 16.75
C SER A 227 -2.68 -2.54 15.32
N TYR A 228 -2.40 -1.25 15.11
CA TYR A 228 -2.46 -0.66 13.76
C TYR A 228 -1.37 -1.19 12.85
N GLU A 229 -0.13 -1.30 13.33
CA GLU A 229 0.96 -1.86 12.55
C GLU A 229 0.63 -3.30 12.08
N SER A 230 0.05 -4.14 12.95
CA SER A 230 -0.37 -5.49 12.57
C SER A 230 -1.45 -5.47 11.48
N LYS A 231 -2.51 -4.68 11.65
CA LYS A 231 -3.60 -4.56 10.65
C LYS A 231 -3.08 -4.06 9.31
N ILE A 232 -2.20 -3.05 9.33
CA ILE A 232 -1.62 -2.48 8.12
C ILE A 232 -0.71 -3.50 7.43
N LEU A 233 0.08 -4.27 8.18
CA LEU A 233 0.93 -5.32 7.60
C LEU A 233 0.11 -6.43 6.94
N ASP A 234 -1.01 -6.83 7.54
CA ASP A 234 -1.93 -7.80 6.93
C ASP A 234 -2.50 -7.27 5.60
N LEU A 235 -2.81 -5.96 5.54
CA LEU A 235 -3.26 -5.32 4.31
C LEU A 235 -2.14 -5.21 3.27
N PHE A 236 -0.90 -4.98 3.68
CA PHE A 236 0.25 -5.07 2.77
C PHE A 236 0.38 -6.47 2.16
N GLU A 237 0.19 -7.54 2.94
CA GLU A 237 0.20 -8.91 2.40
C GLU A 237 -0.91 -9.12 1.37
N ARG A 238 -2.11 -8.58 1.61
CA ARG A 238 -3.19 -8.65 0.63
C ARG A 238 -2.86 -7.84 -0.62
N PHE A 239 -2.25 -6.67 -0.45
CA PHE A 239 -1.80 -5.85 -1.55
C PHE A 239 -0.79 -6.59 -2.44
N THR A 240 0.20 -7.28 -1.85
CA THR A 240 1.18 -8.05 -2.65
C THR A 240 0.50 -9.15 -3.48
N LYS A 241 -0.62 -9.71 -3.01
CA LYS A 241 -1.39 -10.72 -3.75
C LYS A 241 -2.22 -10.10 -4.87
N ILE A 242 -2.80 -8.92 -4.65
CA ILE A 242 -3.61 -8.26 -5.67
C ILE A 242 -2.81 -7.45 -6.68
N TYR A 243 -1.53 -7.16 -6.41
CA TYR A 243 -0.71 -6.29 -7.24
C TYR A 243 -0.67 -6.76 -8.70
N ASN A 244 -0.51 -8.07 -8.95
CA ASN A 244 -0.54 -8.65 -10.31
C ASN A 244 -1.84 -8.35 -11.08
N PHE A 245 -2.96 -8.16 -10.38
CA PHE A 245 -4.24 -7.81 -10.99
C PHE A 245 -4.32 -6.32 -11.39
N ILE A 246 -3.52 -5.46 -10.76
CA ILE A 246 -3.61 -4.00 -10.89
C ILE A 246 -2.31 -3.35 -11.39
N ILE A 247 -1.36 -4.12 -11.94
CA ILE A 247 -0.16 -3.58 -12.62
C ILE A 247 -0.54 -2.50 -13.66
N PRO A 248 -1.61 -2.64 -14.47
CA PRO A 248 -2.05 -1.58 -15.37
C PRO A 248 -2.36 -0.24 -14.69
N ILE A 249 -2.75 -0.26 -13.41
CA ILE A 249 -2.98 0.97 -12.63
C ILE A 249 -1.64 1.61 -12.24
N PHE A 250 -0.63 0.81 -11.90
CA PHE A 250 0.70 1.33 -11.64
C PHE A 250 1.30 2.02 -12.87
N SER A 251 0.99 1.50 -14.08
CA SER A 251 1.43 2.08 -15.35
C SER A 251 0.93 3.51 -15.57
N LEU A 252 -0.20 3.89 -14.95
CA LEU A 252 -0.75 5.26 -15.07
C LEU A 252 0.14 6.34 -14.47
N ASN A 253 1.09 5.97 -13.59
CA ASN A 253 2.05 6.93 -13.02
C ASN A 253 3.11 7.42 -14.01
N PHE A 254 3.16 6.85 -15.22
CA PHE A 254 4.20 7.09 -16.23
C PHE A 254 3.64 7.69 -17.52
N ARG A 255 2.39 8.16 -17.51
CA ARG A 255 1.72 8.80 -18.63
C ARG A 255 0.95 10.04 -18.17
N GLU A 256 0.44 10.80 -19.12
CA GLU A 256 -0.55 11.85 -18.84
C GLU A 256 -1.84 11.26 -18.26
N GLU A 257 -2.55 12.10 -17.50
CA GLU A 257 -3.83 11.75 -16.88
C GLU A 257 -4.84 11.25 -17.93
N LEU A 258 -5.68 10.30 -17.53
CA LEU A 258 -6.72 9.76 -18.38
C LEU A 258 -7.82 10.80 -18.60
N THR A 259 -8.32 10.88 -19.83
CA THR A 259 -9.53 11.62 -20.15
C THR A 259 -10.78 10.76 -19.90
N ASP A 260 -11.96 11.38 -19.81
CA ASP A 260 -13.23 10.65 -19.74
C ASP A 260 -13.44 9.72 -20.95
N ALA A 261 -12.97 10.14 -22.13
CA ALA A 261 -13.01 9.33 -23.34
C ALA A 261 -12.13 8.07 -23.22
N ASP A 262 -10.95 8.19 -22.60
CA ASP A 262 -10.10 7.04 -22.29
C ASP A 262 -10.82 6.07 -21.36
N LEU A 263 -11.43 6.58 -20.29
CA LEU A 263 -12.15 5.75 -19.31
C LEU A 263 -13.34 5.02 -19.93
N VAL A 264 -13.99 5.58 -20.96
CA VAL A 264 -15.05 4.89 -21.71
C VAL A 264 -14.46 3.70 -22.48
N GLN A 265 -13.33 3.87 -23.16
CA GLN A 265 -12.77 2.89 -24.10
C GLN A 265 -11.85 1.84 -23.46
N LEU A 266 -11.05 2.26 -22.47
CA LEU A 266 -9.99 1.49 -21.85
C LEU A 266 -10.44 0.93 -20.50
N GLY A 267 -10.07 -0.32 -20.24
CA GLY A 267 -10.45 -1.04 -19.04
C GLY A 267 -9.36 -2.00 -18.56
N LEU A 268 -9.69 -2.76 -17.53
CA LEU A 268 -8.85 -3.80 -16.97
C LEU A 268 -9.33 -5.17 -17.44
N THR A 269 -8.42 -5.97 -17.98
CA THR A 269 -8.72 -7.37 -18.33
C THR A 269 -8.07 -8.37 -17.40
N THR A 270 -7.39 -7.90 -16.36
CA THR A 270 -6.68 -8.70 -15.35
C THR A 270 -7.51 -8.94 -14.09
N THR A 271 -8.57 -8.15 -13.90
CA THR A 271 -9.34 -8.13 -12.65
C THR A 271 -10.78 -7.75 -12.89
N SER A 272 -11.61 -7.98 -11.89
CA SER A 272 -12.98 -7.50 -11.83
C SER A 272 -13.21 -6.71 -10.54
N PHE A 273 -14.31 -5.97 -10.48
CA PHE A 273 -14.72 -5.28 -9.26
C PHE A 273 -14.79 -6.21 -8.03
N GLU A 274 -15.31 -7.42 -8.24
CA GLU A 274 -15.48 -8.43 -7.19
C GLU A 274 -14.15 -8.88 -6.58
N ASP A 275 -13.08 -8.90 -7.38
CA ASP A 275 -11.75 -9.36 -6.93
C ASP A 275 -11.09 -8.38 -5.96
N ILE A 276 -11.40 -7.07 -6.07
CA ILE A 276 -10.69 -6.00 -5.36
C ILE A 276 -11.56 -5.21 -4.38
N LYS A 277 -12.90 -5.32 -4.42
CA LYS A 277 -13.81 -4.53 -3.55
C LYS A 277 -13.57 -4.72 -2.06
N HIS A 278 -13.21 -5.93 -1.62
CA HIS A 278 -12.97 -6.23 -0.21
C HIS A 278 -11.67 -5.59 0.29
N PHE A 279 -10.65 -5.53 -0.56
CA PHE A 279 -9.41 -4.82 -0.25
C PHE A 279 -9.69 -3.33 0.01
N TYR A 280 -10.51 -2.68 -0.83
CA TYR A 280 -10.93 -1.30 -0.61
C TYR A 280 -11.60 -1.10 0.75
N ILE A 281 -12.57 -1.94 1.11
CA ILE A 281 -13.28 -1.86 2.40
C ILE A 281 -12.30 -1.98 3.56
N ASP A 282 -11.48 -3.02 3.57
CA ASP A 282 -10.62 -3.29 4.73
C ASP A 282 -9.57 -2.19 4.91
N CYS A 283 -9.07 -1.62 3.81
CA CYS A 283 -8.22 -0.43 3.83
C CYS A 283 -8.97 0.78 4.40
N TYR A 284 -10.16 1.09 3.89
CA TYR A 284 -11.00 2.19 4.37
C TYR A 284 -11.22 2.10 5.88
N GLU A 285 -11.59 0.91 6.38
CA GLU A 285 -11.91 0.71 7.78
C GLU A 285 -10.69 0.93 8.68
N THR A 286 -9.52 0.44 8.24
CA THR A 286 -8.24 0.56 8.95
C THR A 286 -7.71 1.99 8.95
N ILE A 287 -7.84 2.71 7.83
CA ILE A 287 -7.47 4.14 7.74
C ILE A 287 -8.33 4.97 8.69
N ILE A 288 -9.65 4.79 8.68
CA ILE A 288 -10.54 5.53 9.58
C ILE A 288 -10.27 5.20 11.04
N GLU A 289 -9.95 3.95 11.36
CA GLU A 289 -9.63 3.55 12.73
C GLU A 289 -8.35 4.24 13.24
N SER A 290 -7.30 4.28 12.42
CA SER A 290 -6.00 4.89 12.75
C SER A 290 -5.93 6.42 12.56
N SER A 291 -6.92 7.02 11.89
CA SER A 291 -6.94 8.45 11.52
C SER A 291 -6.73 9.45 12.67
N HIS A 292 -7.13 9.11 13.90
CA HIS A 292 -6.92 9.98 15.06
C HIS A 292 -5.43 10.25 15.33
N ILE A 293 -4.52 9.33 14.98
CA ILE A 293 -3.07 9.59 15.07
C ILE A 293 -2.67 10.76 14.18
N LEU A 294 -3.14 10.76 12.93
CA LEU A 294 -2.84 11.80 11.94
C LEU A 294 -3.44 13.15 12.34
N ILE A 295 -4.72 13.15 12.77
CA ILE A 295 -5.39 14.35 13.29
C ILE A 295 -4.66 14.93 14.50
N GLY A 296 -4.20 14.09 15.41
CA GLY A 296 -3.42 14.53 16.58
C GLY A 296 -2.12 15.23 16.19
N LEU A 297 -1.44 14.77 15.14
CA LEU A 297 -0.25 15.42 14.60
C LEU A 297 -0.58 16.77 13.93
N ASP A 298 -1.66 16.86 13.16
CA ASP A 298 -2.11 18.13 12.59
C ASP A 298 -2.47 19.14 13.68
N ASN A 299 -3.13 18.69 14.74
CA ASN A 299 -3.44 19.50 15.91
C ASN A 299 -2.17 19.98 16.63
N LEU A 300 -1.14 19.14 16.80
CA LEU A 300 0.16 19.57 17.34
C LEU A 300 0.84 20.59 16.43
N LYS A 301 0.85 20.34 15.11
CA LYS A 301 1.48 21.21 14.13
C LYS A 301 0.85 22.61 14.15
N VAL A 302 -0.47 22.67 13.99
CA VAL A 302 -1.21 23.93 13.77
C VAL A 302 -1.56 24.61 15.09
N ARG A 303 -2.04 23.87 16.09
CA ARG A 303 -2.63 24.42 17.33
C ARG A 303 -1.75 24.26 18.56
N ASN A 304 -0.63 23.55 18.43
CA ASN A 304 0.23 23.14 19.53
C ASN A 304 -0.54 22.43 20.65
N ASP A 305 -1.58 21.66 20.33
CA ASP A 305 -2.36 20.90 21.32
C ASP A 305 -3.02 19.72 20.60
N TYR A 306 -2.52 18.50 20.78
CA TYR A 306 -3.01 17.32 20.08
C TYR A 306 -4.49 17.03 20.31
N ARG A 307 -5.06 17.51 21.42
CA ARG A 307 -6.46 17.27 21.76
C ARG A 307 -7.39 18.23 21.05
N ARG A 308 -6.96 19.46 20.77
CA ARG A 308 -7.84 20.53 20.29
C ARG A 308 -8.09 20.41 18.78
N MET A 309 -9.35 20.20 18.42
CA MET A 309 -9.79 20.19 17.02
C MET A 309 -9.95 21.60 16.47
N ARG A 310 -9.99 21.72 15.14
CA ARG A 310 -10.42 22.95 14.46
C ARG A 310 -11.89 23.24 14.73
N ASP A 311 -12.28 24.50 14.56
CA ASP A 311 -13.70 24.86 14.60
C ASP A 311 -14.42 24.31 13.37
N LEU A 312 -15.29 23.33 13.59
CA LEU A 312 -16.04 22.64 12.54
C LEU A 312 -17.47 23.18 12.53
N LYS A 313 -17.81 24.01 11.53
CA LYS A 313 -19.14 24.63 11.40
C LYS A 313 -20.28 23.61 11.40
N ASP A 314 -20.10 22.53 10.64
CA ASP A 314 -21.11 21.47 10.51
C ASP A 314 -21.09 20.46 11.68
N PHE A 315 -20.04 20.50 12.52
CA PHE A 315 -19.88 19.60 13.65
C PHE A 315 -19.40 20.34 14.93
N PRO A 316 -20.17 21.32 15.43
CA PRO A 316 -19.73 22.23 16.50
C PRO A 316 -19.52 21.53 17.86
N LYS A 317 -20.01 20.30 18.00
CA LYS A 317 -19.82 19.45 19.20
C LYS A 317 -18.47 18.74 19.22
N ILE A 318 -17.78 18.66 18.08
CA ILE A 318 -16.47 18.01 17.98
C ILE A 318 -15.40 19.06 18.27
N LYS A 319 -15.05 19.21 19.53
CA LYS A 319 -14.02 20.18 19.97
C LYS A 319 -12.69 19.51 20.28
N THR A 320 -12.75 18.21 20.60
CA THR A 320 -11.57 17.43 20.97
C THR A 320 -11.41 16.17 20.12
N ILE A 321 -10.20 15.62 20.13
CA ILE A 321 -9.89 14.32 19.51
C ILE A 321 -10.69 13.16 20.14
N ASP A 322 -11.04 13.28 21.42
CA ASP A 322 -11.91 12.33 22.11
C ASP A 322 -13.35 12.41 21.59
N ASP A 323 -13.83 13.61 21.28
CA ASP A 323 -15.14 13.80 20.63
C ASP A 323 -15.14 13.19 19.23
N TYR A 324 -14.05 13.36 18.48
CA TYR A 324 -13.87 12.72 17.18
C TYR A 324 -13.91 11.19 17.29
N SER A 325 -13.20 10.63 18.27
CA SER A 325 -13.14 9.17 18.47
C SER A 325 -14.52 8.56 18.77
N LYS A 326 -15.43 9.32 19.41
CA LYS A 326 -16.81 8.91 19.73
C LYS A 326 -17.78 8.94 18.56
N ILE A 327 -17.41 9.51 17.40
CA ILE A 327 -18.29 9.52 16.22
C ILE A 327 -18.53 8.07 15.76
N ARG A 328 -19.79 7.63 15.82
CA ARG A 328 -20.16 6.27 15.39
C ARG A 328 -20.20 6.09 13.87
N ASN A 329 -20.67 7.12 13.16
CA ASN A 329 -20.80 7.07 11.70
C ASN A 329 -19.44 7.39 11.03
N LYS A 330 -18.87 6.43 10.29
CA LYS A 330 -17.56 6.60 9.64
C LYS A 330 -17.57 7.65 8.53
N GLY A 331 -18.67 7.82 7.80
CA GLY A 331 -18.84 8.93 6.85
C GLY A 331 -18.73 10.30 7.51
N ASN A 332 -19.29 10.47 8.71
CA ASN A 332 -19.12 11.71 9.47
C ASN A 332 -17.68 11.92 9.96
N LYS A 333 -16.93 10.84 10.23
CA LYS A 333 -15.49 10.95 10.52
C LYS A 333 -14.72 11.55 9.34
N ILE A 334 -15.02 11.14 8.11
CA ILE A 334 -14.38 11.68 6.90
C ILE A 334 -14.66 13.18 6.76
N LYS A 335 -15.91 13.61 6.94
CA LYS A 335 -16.31 15.01 6.82
C LYS A 335 -15.57 15.96 7.78
N VAL A 336 -14.99 15.42 8.85
CA VAL A 336 -14.19 16.20 9.82
C VAL A 336 -12.77 16.43 9.33
N LEU A 337 -12.22 15.53 8.50
CA LEU A 337 -10.87 15.62 7.95
C LEU A 337 -10.71 16.83 7.03
N SER A 338 -9.48 17.34 6.90
CA SER A 338 -9.16 18.48 6.04
C SER A 338 -8.06 18.12 5.05
N SER A 339 -8.25 18.46 3.78
CA SER A 339 -7.17 18.42 2.78
C SER A 339 -6.14 19.55 2.98
N GLU A 340 -6.50 20.60 3.73
CA GLU A 340 -5.57 21.70 4.10
C GLU A 340 -4.60 21.30 5.22
N GLU A 341 -4.90 20.23 5.96
CA GLU A 341 -4.08 19.74 7.05
C GLU A 341 -3.12 18.65 6.54
N THR A 342 -1.86 18.70 6.96
CA THR A 342 -0.75 17.96 6.32
C THR A 342 -0.89 16.45 6.44
N PHE A 343 -1.22 15.95 7.63
CA PHE A 343 -1.31 14.51 7.87
C PHE A 343 -2.66 13.96 7.44
N ALA A 344 -3.76 14.69 7.65
CA ALA A 344 -5.09 14.30 7.19
C ALA A 344 -5.19 14.21 5.65
N ASN A 345 -4.49 15.09 4.93
CA ASN A 345 -4.46 15.06 3.47
C ASN A 345 -3.88 13.75 2.90
N LEU A 346 -3.08 13.01 3.69
CA LEU A 346 -2.52 11.72 3.30
C LEU A 346 -3.57 10.63 3.06
N ILE A 347 -4.72 10.76 3.71
CA ILE A 347 -5.72 9.70 3.76
C ILE A 347 -7.06 10.12 3.16
N ILE A 348 -7.30 11.42 2.94
CA ILE A 348 -8.63 11.92 2.61
C ILE A 348 -9.07 11.56 1.19
N LYS A 349 -8.16 11.60 0.20
CA LYS A 349 -8.48 11.46 -1.22
C LYS A 349 -9.20 10.15 -1.58
N PRO A 350 -8.73 8.96 -1.17
CA PRO A 350 -9.40 7.71 -1.56
C PRO A 350 -10.63 7.38 -0.72
N LEU A 351 -10.88 8.08 0.40
CA LEU A 351 -11.97 7.77 1.34
C LEU A 351 -13.32 8.24 0.81
N ASP A 352 -14.14 7.28 0.38
CA ASP A 352 -15.50 7.54 -0.09
C ASP A 352 -16.51 6.70 0.70
N ASN A 353 -17.35 7.39 1.47
CA ASN A 353 -18.36 6.76 2.32
C ASN A 353 -19.47 6.10 1.51
N ASP A 354 -19.81 6.65 0.35
CA ASP A 354 -20.96 6.20 -0.43
C ASP A 354 -20.59 4.92 -1.18
N ILE A 355 -19.37 4.86 -1.72
CA ILE A 355 -18.77 3.62 -2.23
C ILE A 355 -18.70 2.57 -1.13
N ARG A 356 -18.10 2.88 0.03
CA ARG A 356 -17.95 1.92 1.12
C ARG A 356 -19.29 1.36 1.60
N ASN A 357 -20.30 2.21 1.78
CA ASN A 357 -21.62 1.78 2.25
C ASN A 357 -22.35 0.96 1.19
N SER A 358 -22.25 1.36 -0.07
CA SER A 358 -22.82 0.61 -1.19
C SER A 358 -22.23 -0.79 -1.26
N ILE A 359 -20.91 -0.96 -1.12
CA ILE A 359 -20.30 -2.29 -1.08
C ILE A 359 -20.74 -3.06 0.17
N GLY A 360 -20.73 -2.42 1.36
CA GLY A 360 -21.15 -3.05 2.61
C GLY A 360 -22.61 -3.53 2.63
N HIS A 361 -23.48 -2.90 1.84
CA HIS A 361 -24.89 -3.28 1.68
C HIS A 361 -25.17 -4.02 0.36
N ASN A 362 -24.14 -4.42 -0.39
CA ASN A 362 -24.27 -5.02 -1.73
C ASN A 362 -25.21 -4.21 -2.67
N SER A 363 -25.23 -2.90 -2.52
CA SER A 363 -26.07 -1.95 -3.25
C SER A 363 -25.27 -1.32 -4.40
N TYR A 364 -24.83 -2.16 -5.34
CA TYR A 364 -24.07 -1.72 -6.51
C TYR A 364 -24.41 -2.60 -7.73
N LYS A 365 -24.12 -2.10 -8.93
CA LYS A 365 -24.27 -2.84 -10.19
C LYS A 365 -23.03 -2.61 -11.05
N VAL A 366 -22.52 -3.70 -11.65
CA VAL A 366 -21.38 -3.64 -12.58
C VAL A 366 -21.88 -3.94 -13.98
N GLU A 367 -21.74 -2.97 -14.90
CA GLU A 367 -22.06 -3.14 -16.31
C GLU A 367 -20.99 -3.99 -17.00
N LYS A 368 -21.44 -5.03 -17.70
CA LYS A 368 -20.59 -6.12 -18.21
C LYS A 368 -19.53 -5.67 -19.22
N ASP A 369 -19.90 -4.78 -20.14
CA ASP A 369 -19.09 -4.43 -21.31
C ASP A 369 -18.31 -3.13 -21.06
N SER A 370 -18.97 -2.14 -20.44
CA SER A 370 -18.36 -0.84 -20.14
C SER A 370 -17.50 -0.83 -18.89
N GLN A 371 -17.58 -1.86 -18.03
CA GLN A 371 -16.94 -1.89 -16.72
C GLN A 371 -17.32 -0.69 -15.82
N LEU A 372 -18.48 -0.08 -16.08
CA LEU A 372 -19.03 0.98 -15.24
C LEU A 372 -19.66 0.35 -13.98
N ILE A 373 -19.35 0.91 -12.82
CA ILE A 373 -19.86 0.49 -11.53
C ILE A 373 -20.76 1.62 -11.01
N SER A 374 -22.05 1.33 -10.88
CA SER A 374 -23.01 2.26 -10.28
C SER A 374 -23.25 1.86 -8.83
N PHE A 375 -23.05 2.80 -7.91
CA PHE A 375 -23.23 2.65 -6.46
C PHE A 375 -24.55 3.31 -6.05
N TYR A 376 -25.39 2.61 -5.30
CA TYR A 376 -26.73 3.04 -4.97
C TYR A 376 -26.88 3.36 -3.48
N SER A 377 -27.55 4.47 -3.20
CA SER A 377 -28.05 4.78 -1.87
C SER A 377 -29.06 3.75 -1.40
N ASN A 378 -29.29 3.73 -0.08
CA ASN A 378 -30.40 2.98 0.53
C ASN A 378 -31.78 3.38 0.00
N LYS A 379 -31.91 4.51 -0.71
CA LYS A 379 -33.16 4.98 -1.34
C LYS A 379 -33.29 4.53 -2.80
N GLY A 380 -32.31 3.79 -3.33
CA GLY A 380 -32.29 3.31 -4.72
C GLY A 380 -31.79 4.32 -5.75
N ASN A 381 -31.39 5.52 -5.33
CA ASN A 381 -30.76 6.50 -6.22
C ASN A 381 -29.27 6.17 -6.41
N ILE A 382 -28.74 6.43 -7.59
CA ILE A 382 -27.30 6.36 -7.87
C ILE A 382 -26.61 7.49 -7.10
N ASP A 383 -25.75 7.14 -6.15
CA ASP A 383 -24.94 8.10 -5.40
C ASP A 383 -23.66 8.44 -6.17
N LYS A 384 -23.08 7.44 -6.85
CA LYS A 384 -21.81 7.57 -7.57
C LYS A 384 -21.68 6.54 -8.67
N GLU A 385 -20.97 6.90 -9.73
CA GLU A 385 -20.54 5.97 -10.77
C GLU A 385 -19.02 6.08 -10.95
N LEU A 386 -18.37 4.94 -11.17
CA LEU A 386 -16.94 4.86 -11.46
C LEU A 386 -16.69 3.74 -12.47
N TYR A 387 -15.76 3.94 -13.38
CA TYR A 387 -15.18 2.83 -14.14
C TYR A 387 -14.29 1.97 -13.25
N LEU A 388 -14.16 0.69 -13.59
CA LEU A 388 -13.29 -0.25 -12.87
C LEU A 388 -11.84 0.25 -12.74
N VAL A 389 -11.34 0.98 -13.74
CA VAL A 389 -10.01 1.63 -13.71
C VAL A 389 -9.92 2.61 -12.54
N GLU A 390 -10.91 3.49 -12.38
CA GLU A 390 -10.95 4.48 -11.29
C GLU A 390 -11.06 3.80 -9.92
N PHE A 391 -11.90 2.77 -9.81
CA PHE A 391 -12.02 2.02 -8.57
C PHE A 391 -10.71 1.30 -8.19
N ALA A 392 -9.99 0.75 -9.18
CA ALA A 392 -8.69 0.14 -8.96
C ALA A 392 -7.60 1.19 -8.61
N GLN A 393 -7.67 2.41 -9.17
CA GLN A 393 -6.86 3.54 -8.71
C GLN A 393 -7.14 3.87 -7.24
N TYR A 394 -8.41 3.88 -6.80
CA TYR A 394 -8.74 4.09 -5.39
C TYR A 394 -8.13 3.00 -4.50
N CYS A 395 -8.14 1.73 -4.91
CA CYS A 395 -7.43 0.66 -4.18
C CYS A 395 -5.92 0.93 -4.07
N PHE A 396 -5.29 1.40 -5.14
CA PHE A 396 -3.87 1.73 -5.14
C PHE A 396 -3.56 2.94 -4.23
N GLU A 397 -4.41 3.97 -4.25
CA GLU A 397 -4.32 5.14 -3.37
C GLU A 397 -4.57 4.81 -1.88
N MET A 398 -5.48 3.87 -1.60
CA MET A 398 -5.70 3.32 -0.26
C MET A 398 -4.44 2.65 0.27
N PHE A 399 -3.75 1.86 -0.56
CA PHE A 399 -2.47 1.27 -0.19
C PHE A 399 -1.44 2.35 0.17
N PHE A 400 -1.30 3.42 -0.61
CA PHE A 400 -0.39 4.51 -0.28
C PHE A 400 -0.76 5.23 1.02
N SER A 401 -2.05 5.42 1.28
CA SER A 401 -2.54 6.00 2.53
C SER A 401 -2.11 5.17 3.74
N LEU A 402 -2.22 3.84 3.65
CA LEU A 402 -1.74 2.91 4.68
C LEU A 402 -0.22 2.89 4.80
N TYR A 403 0.49 2.92 3.67
CA TYR A 403 1.95 3.00 3.63
C TYR A 403 2.48 4.21 4.40
N ASN A 404 1.95 5.41 4.11
CA ASN A 404 2.32 6.63 4.81
C ASN A 404 1.93 6.61 6.28
N THR A 405 0.77 6.01 6.61
CA THR A 405 0.32 5.84 8.00
C THR A 405 1.26 4.92 8.78
N MET A 406 1.68 3.80 8.19
CA MET A 406 2.65 2.87 8.80
C MET A 406 3.99 3.56 9.07
N HIS A 407 4.53 4.26 8.08
CA HIS A 407 5.78 5.03 8.23
C HIS A 407 5.66 6.08 9.34
N THR A 408 4.55 6.82 9.39
CA THR A 408 4.28 7.80 10.43
C THR A 408 4.24 7.17 11.82
N ILE A 409 3.55 6.03 11.98
CA ILE A 409 3.48 5.30 13.25
C ILE A 409 4.87 4.82 13.68
N LEU A 410 5.67 4.28 12.76
CA LEU A 410 7.02 3.81 13.07
C LEU A 410 7.96 4.96 13.46
N ASP A 411 7.89 6.10 12.79
CA ASP A 411 8.66 7.31 13.15
C ASP A 411 8.28 7.79 14.57
N LEU A 412 6.99 7.86 14.87
CA LEU A 412 6.49 8.24 16.20
C LEU A 412 6.93 7.24 17.28
N LYS A 413 6.87 5.95 16.98
CA LYS A 413 7.29 4.87 17.88
C LYS A 413 8.80 4.92 18.13
N GLU A 414 9.61 5.19 17.11
CA GLU A 414 11.05 5.41 17.26
C GLU A 414 11.32 6.56 18.23
N ILE A 415 10.66 7.72 18.04
CA ILE A 415 10.79 8.89 18.92
C ILE A 415 10.39 8.55 20.36
N TYR A 416 9.29 7.81 20.55
CA TYR A 416 8.84 7.38 21.88
C TYR A 416 9.94 6.59 22.62
N TYR A 417 10.54 5.59 21.97
CA TYR A 417 11.61 4.82 22.60
C TYR A 417 12.90 5.63 22.78
N LEU A 418 13.19 6.61 21.91
CA LEU A 418 14.30 7.55 22.12
C LEU A 418 14.10 8.40 23.39
N PHE A 419 12.87 8.78 23.74
CA PHE A 419 12.60 9.44 25.02
C PHE A 419 12.95 8.52 26.20
N LEU A 420 12.43 7.29 26.21
CA LEU A 420 12.66 6.32 27.30
C LEU A 420 14.16 5.98 27.47
N GLU A 421 14.87 5.81 26.36
CA GLU A 421 16.29 5.48 26.35
C GLU A 421 17.16 6.64 26.89
N LYS A 422 16.75 7.90 26.71
CA LYS A 422 17.40 9.09 27.26
C LYS A 422 17.09 9.33 28.74
N GLU A 423 16.01 8.76 29.26
CA GLU A 423 15.65 8.82 30.69
C GLU A 423 16.26 7.69 31.52
N SER A 424 16.73 6.64 30.85
CA SER A 424 17.40 5.50 31.48
C SER A 424 18.93 5.67 31.81
N PRO A 425 19.63 6.83 31.73
CA PRO A 425 21.08 6.86 31.86
C PRO A 425 21.58 6.95 33.31
N ASN A 426 20.99 6.22 34.28
CA ASN A 426 21.51 6.25 35.66
C ASN A 426 21.33 5.02 36.57
N GLN A 427 21.07 3.81 36.05
CA GLN A 427 21.24 2.61 36.89
C GLN A 427 22.67 2.06 36.87
N ASP A 428 23.39 2.23 35.75
CA ASP A 428 24.74 1.66 35.57
C ASP A 428 25.85 2.48 36.25
N ASN A 429 25.65 3.79 36.44
CA ASN A 429 26.57 4.65 37.18
C ASN A 429 26.57 4.39 38.69
N SER A 430 25.43 3.94 39.25
CA SER A 430 25.35 3.56 40.67
C SER A 430 26.10 2.24 40.93
N GLN A 431 26.02 1.28 40.01
CA GLN A 431 26.74 0.01 40.09
C GLN A 431 28.24 0.17 39.81
N ARG A 432 28.63 1.00 38.83
CA ARG A 432 30.04 1.36 38.58
C ARG A 432 30.66 2.15 39.74
N LYS A 433 29.92 3.07 40.39
CA LYS A 433 30.38 3.75 41.62
C LYS A 433 30.53 2.74 42.77
N LYS A 434 29.55 1.85 43.00
CA LYS A 434 29.61 0.79 44.03
C LYS A 434 30.80 -0.17 43.81
N GLN A 435 31.06 -0.58 42.56
CA GLN A 435 32.22 -1.41 42.20
C GLN A 435 33.57 -0.67 42.35
N LYS A 436 33.65 0.62 42.01
CA LYS A 436 34.86 1.45 42.25
C LYS A 436 35.13 1.64 43.74
N THR A 437 34.12 1.81 44.59
CA THR A 437 34.29 1.83 46.06
C THR A 437 34.70 0.48 46.64
N LYS A 438 34.17 -0.65 46.14
CA LYS A 438 34.62 -2.00 46.55
C LYS A 438 36.08 -2.27 46.14
N LYS A 439 36.49 -1.90 44.93
CA LYS A 439 37.89 -2.02 44.48
C LYS A 439 38.86 -1.13 45.27
N ARG A 440 38.45 0.08 45.67
CA ARG A 440 39.27 0.96 46.54
C ARG A 440 39.41 0.42 47.98
N LYS A 441 38.33 -0.11 48.58
CA LYS A 441 38.39 -0.77 49.90
C LYS A 441 39.32 -2.00 49.91
N ASN A 442 39.23 -2.86 48.88
CA ASN A 442 40.08 -4.04 48.77
C ASN A 442 41.58 -3.71 48.57
N LYS A 443 41.92 -2.69 47.76
CA LYS A 443 43.31 -2.22 47.63
C LYS A 443 43.86 -1.62 48.94
N SER A 444 43.02 -0.95 49.74
CA SER A 444 43.45 -0.43 51.05
C SER A 444 43.72 -1.53 52.08
N ASN A 445 42.91 -2.61 52.06
CA ASN A 445 43.08 -3.75 52.96
C ASN A 445 44.29 -4.62 52.58
N MET A 446 44.61 -4.77 51.28
CA MET A 446 45.85 -5.44 50.85
C MET A 446 47.11 -4.65 51.26
N ARG A 447 47.10 -3.31 51.13
CA ARG A 447 48.22 -2.46 51.57
C ARG A 447 48.42 -2.45 53.10
N LYS A 448 47.36 -2.64 53.89
CA LYS A 448 47.48 -2.79 55.35
C LYS A 448 48.00 -4.18 55.77
N LYS A 449 47.69 -5.24 55.01
CA LYS A 449 48.25 -6.58 55.24
C LYS A 449 49.73 -6.67 54.85
N SER A 450 50.16 -6.07 53.74
CA SER A 450 51.58 -6.09 53.34
C SER A 450 52.51 -5.34 54.30
N LYS A 451 52.02 -4.27 54.96
CA LYS A 451 52.79 -3.54 55.99
C LYS A 451 52.94 -4.28 57.33
N LYS A 452 52.11 -5.29 57.61
CA LYS A 452 52.22 -6.13 58.83
C LYS A 452 53.16 -7.33 58.67
N VAL A 453 53.50 -7.72 57.45
CA VAL A 453 54.39 -8.86 57.17
C VAL A 453 55.87 -8.44 57.20
N ASN A 454 56.20 -7.18 56.90
CA ASN A 454 57.57 -6.66 56.96
C ASN A 454 58.02 -6.17 58.37
N ARG A 455 57.38 -6.64 59.44
CA ARG A 455 57.71 -6.24 60.84
C ARG A 455 57.73 -7.42 61.82
N LYS A 456 58.14 -8.59 61.34
CA LYS A 456 58.54 -9.71 62.20
C LYS A 456 59.92 -10.19 61.82
#